data_AF-A0A1I8BEG3-F1
#
_entry.id   AF-A0A1I8BEG3-F1
#
_cell.length_a   1.000
_cell.length_b   1.000
_cell.length_c   1.000
_cell.angle_alpha   90.00
_cell.angle_beta   90.00
_cell.angle_gamma   90.00
#
_symmetry.space_group_name_H-M   'P 1'
#
loop_
_entity.id
_entity.type
_entity.pdbx_description
1 polymer ?
#
loop_
_entity_poly.entity_id
_entity_poly.type
_entity_poly.pdbx_seq_one_letter_code
_entity_poly.pdbx_strand_id
1 'polypeptide(L)'
;MFNLPTESQLDIFKFLDFDQIFQFQQINNTFLKIINEYKKEFSRKEFETISMWQTAINKQIPLYANEPNNEYYIQLLKKENVTPRRLILNLPNIPKNIEEMLIIRFWLEELSFCIFENFEFQVLFNPELIKLLFEENPINFHSQKVFIKFKNKNVKKVLNSAMDNLMVYKYVIINFGEIWNNEDYNEEHIETSTNFSNMIPKITFNEICWDRSKLSERAENIKSAIKDGKLIFEKYQLSNINNPKIKFSINKKIRDDGRIIKIEIKKIRG
;
A
#
# COMPACT_ATOMS: atom_id res chain seq x y z
N MET A 1 11.46 1.36 -33.52
CA MET A 1 12.07 2.56 -32.93
C MET A 1 13.07 3.24 -33.87
N PHE A 2 13.88 2.50 -34.64
CA PHE A 2 14.90 3.06 -35.55
C PHE A 2 14.43 4.04 -36.64
N ASN A 3 13.17 3.94 -37.07
CA ASN A 3 12.61 4.83 -38.10
C ASN A 3 11.90 6.06 -37.52
N LEU A 4 11.94 6.24 -36.19
CA LEU A 4 11.34 7.39 -35.54
C LEU A 4 12.29 8.59 -35.57
N PRO A 5 11.79 9.84 -35.67
CA PRO A 5 12.59 11.04 -35.46
C PRO A 5 13.28 11.03 -34.08
N THR A 6 14.42 11.71 -33.97
CA THR A 6 15.20 11.78 -32.72
C THR A 6 14.36 12.28 -31.55
N GLU A 7 13.49 13.29 -31.75
CA GLU A 7 12.62 13.77 -30.67
C GLU A 7 11.67 12.69 -30.17
N SER A 8 11.08 11.90 -31.08
CA SER A 8 10.20 10.79 -30.72
C SER A 8 10.94 9.65 -30.02
N GLN A 9 12.21 9.40 -30.37
CA GLN A 9 13.05 8.42 -29.67
C GLN A 9 13.40 8.91 -28.25
N LEU A 10 13.68 10.19 -28.07
CA LEU A 10 13.95 10.79 -26.76
C LEU A 10 12.72 10.78 -25.87
N ASP A 11 11.54 11.07 -26.42
CA ASP A 11 10.31 10.98 -25.65
C ASP A 11 10.08 9.55 -25.17
N ILE A 12 10.37 8.52 -26.00
CA ILE A 12 10.35 7.12 -25.55
C ILE A 12 11.38 6.88 -24.44
N PHE A 13 12.63 7.36 -24.60
CA PHE A 13 13.68 7.16 -23.60
C PHE A 13 13.38 7.81 -22.25
N LYS A 14 12.62 8.91 -22.20
CA LYS A 14 12.18 9.54 -20.93
C LYS A 14 11.28 8.65 -20.08
N PHE A 15 10.70 7.60 -20.65
CA PHE A 15 9.84 6.62 -19.97
C PHE A 15 10.54 5.30 -19.65
N LEU A 16 11.81 5.14 -20.05
CA LEU A 16 12.60 3.95 -19.73
C LEU A 16 13.36 4.15 -18.42
N ASP A 17 13.49 3.09 -17.64
CA ASP A 17 14.37 3.07 -16.47
C ASP A 17 15.86 2.96 -16.88
N PHE A 18 16.77 3.09 -15.90
CA PHE A 18 18.21 3.08 -16.16
C PHE A 18 18.69 1.77 -16.79
N ASP A 19 18.19 0.62 -16.31
CA ASP A 19 18.61 -0.69 -16.81
C ASP A 19 18.16 -0.89 -18.25
N GLN A 20 16.95 -0.43 -18.58
CA GLN A 20 16.43 -0.41 -19.94
C GLN A 20 17.25 0.52 -20.83
N ILE A 21 17.52 1.76 -20.40
CA ILE A 21 18.36 2.71 -21.15
C ILE A 21 19.76 2.12 -21.39
N PHE A 22 20.35 1.48 -20.38
CA PHE A 22 21.66 0.84 -20.46
C PHE A 22 21.64 -0.36 -21.42
N GLN A 23 20.59 -1.19 -21.42
CA GLN A 23 20.41 -2.24 -22.41
C GLN A 23 20.30 -1.66 -23.83
N PHE A 24 19.55 -0.57 -24.02
CA PHE A 24 19.44 0.10 -25.32
C PHE A 24 20.78 0.68 -25.81
N GLN A 25 21.64 1.18 -24.90
CA GLN A 25 23.00 1.60 -25.23
C GLN A 25 23.84 0.44 -25.79
N GLN A 26 23.67 -0.77 -25.27
CA GLN A 26 24.45 -1.93 -25.69
C GLN A 26 23.97 -2.54 -27.00
N ILE A 27 22.67 -2.43 -27.29
CA ILE A 27 22.05 -3.06 -28.46
C ILE A 27 22.35 -2.29 -29.76
N ASN A 28 22.57 -0.97 -29.69
CA ASN A 28 22.69 -0.18 -30.91
C ASN A 28 23.52 1.11 -30.76
N ASN A 29 24.48 1.31 -31.68
CA ASN A 29 25.36 2.49 -31.71
C ASN A 29 24.62 3.83 -31.93
N THR A 30 23.49 3.84 -32.65
CA THR A 30 22.66 5.04 -32.84
C THR A 30 22.00 5.44 -31.52
N PHE A 31 21.47 4.49 -30.75
CA PHE A 31 20.91 4.76 -29.43
C PHE A 31 22.00 5.16 -28.44
N LEU A 32 23.15 4.50 -28.46
CA LEU A 32 24.31 4.92 -27.66
C LEU A 32 24.67 6.39 -27.93
N LYS A 33 24.68 6.81 -29.20
CA LYS A 33 24.99 8.20 -29.58
C LYS A 33 23.92 9.17 -29.06
N ILE A 34 22.64 8.88 -29.25
CA ILE A 34 21.53 9.71 -28.77
C ILE A 34 21.54 9.81 -27.24
N ILE A 35 21.67 8.69 -26.54
CA ILE A 35 21.69 8.67 -25.07
C ILE A 35 22.91 9.42 -24.54
N ASN A 36 24.08 9.30 -25.17
CA ASN A 36 25.27 10.08 -24.77
C ASN A 36 25.13 11.58 -25.05
N GLU A 37 24.47 11.96 -26.15
CA GLU A 37 24.22 13.35 -26.52
C GLU A 37 23.25 14.03 -25.54
N TYR A 38 22.20 13.32 -25.13
CA TYR A 38 21.20 13.78 -24.18
C TYR A 38 21.49 13.36 -22.74
N LYS A 39 22.70 12.83 -22.47
CA LYS A 39 23.12 12.34 -21.15
C LYS A 39 22.93 13.41 -20.08
N LYS A 40 23.13 14.69 -20.39
CA LYS A 40 22.90 15.80 -19.45
C LYS A 40 21.44 15.93 -19.00
N GLU A 41 20.46 15.65 -19.86
CA GLU A 41 19.04 15.69 -19.48
C GLU A 41 18.65 14.49 -18.63
N PHE A 42 19.13 13.29 -18.97
CA PHE A 42 18.98 12.11 -18.13
C PHE A 42 19.66 12.28 -16.77
N SER A 43 20.89 12.82 -16.77
CA SER A 43 21.62 13.17 -15.56
C SER A 43 20.87 14.22 -14.73
N ARG A 44 20.15 15.18 -15.33
CA ARG A 44 19.35 16.15 -14.55
C ARG A 44 18.26 15.48 -13.72
N LYS A 45 17.49 14.55 -14.32
CA LYS A 45 16.49 13.76 -13.57
C LYS A 45 17.14 12.91 -12.47
N GLU A 46 18.29 12.32 -12.75
CA GLU A 46 19.08 11.56 -11.79
C GLU A 46 19.57 12.46 -10.64
N PHE A 47 20.07 13.66 -10.94
CA PHE A 47 20.50 14.65 -9.95
C PHE A 47 19.34 15.15 -9.07
N GLU A 48 18.17 15.40 -9.65
CA GLU A 48 16.96 15.76 -8.90
C GLU A 48 16.54 14.65 -7.94
N THR A 49 16.55 13.39 -8.40
CA THR A 49 16.23 12.21 -7.59
C THR A 49 17.21 12.04 -6.43
N ILE A 50 18.52 12.11 -6.72
CA ILE A 50 19.57 12.03 -5.70
C ILE A 50 19.42 13.15 -4.65
N SER A 51 19.08 14.37 -5.09
CA SER A 51 18.84 15.51 -4.18
C SER A 51 17.65 15.28 -3.24
N MET A 52 16.54 14.73 -3.78
CA MET A 52 15.37 14.37 -2.98
C MET A 52 15.71 13.27 -1.97
N TRP A 53 16.46 12.25 -2.37
CA TRP A 53 16.90 11.18 -1.48
C TRP A 53 17.85 11.68 -0.40
N GLN A 54 18.78 12.58 -0.74
CA GLN A 54 19.65 13.21 0.25
C GLN A 54 18.84 13.99 1.28
N THR A 55 17.78 14.69 0.84
CA THR A 55 16.86 15.38 1.75
C THR A 55 16.13 14.39 2.67
N ALA A 56 15.69 13.25 2.14
CA ALA A 56 15.05 12.19 2.92
C ALA A 56 15.98 11.60 4.00
N ILE A 57 17.24 11.33 3.63
CA ILE A 57 18.31 10.86 4.51
C ILE A 57 18.58 11.89 5.60
N ASN A 58 18.72 13.17 5.24
CA ASN A 58 18.97 14.26 6.19
C ASN A 58 17.80 14.42 7.19
N LYS A 59 16.57 14.19 6.75
CA LYS A 59 15.36 14.16 7.59
C LYS A 59 15.19 12.85 8.36
N GLN A 60 16.02 11.84 8.11
CA GLN A 60 15.94 10.50 8.69
C GLN A 60 14.56 9.85 8.50
N ILE A 61 13.98 9.99 7.31
CA ILE A 61 12.66 9.39 7.00
C ILE A 61 12.80 7.86 7.06
N PRO A 62 12.06 7.16 7.94
CA PRO A 62 12.19 5.71 8.07
C PRO A 62 11.51 4.99 6.91
N LEU A 63 12.02 3.80 6.56
CA LEU A 63 11.45 2.86 5.61
C LEU A 63 10.13 2.30 6.11
N TYR A 64 10.01 2.04 7.40
CA TYR A 64 8.78 1.51 8.00
C TYR A 64 8.03 2.60 8.76
N ALA A 65 6.71 2.60 8.66
CA ALA A 65 5.85 3.58 9.35
C ALA A 65 5.75 3.37 10.88
N ASN A 66 6.40 2.32 11.41
CA ASN A 66 6.30 1.87 12.80
C ASN A 66 7.63 1.97 13.55
N GLU A 67 7.55 1.93 14.88
CA GLU A 67 8.73 2.01 15.74
C GLU A 67 9.73 0.84 15.56
N PRO A 68 11.04 1.13 15.60
CA PRO A 68 12.18 0.26 15.24
C PRO A 68 12.45 -0.94 16.15
N ASN A 69 11.64 -1.19 17.18
CA ASN A 69 12.02 -2.11 18.26
C ASN A 69 11.96 -3.60 17.91
N ASN A 70 11.69 -3.99 16.66
CA ASN A 70 11.61 -5.39 16.25
C ASN A 70 12.31 -5.64 14.91
N GLU A 71 12.87 -6.84 14.76
CA GLU A 71 13.28 -7.37 13.45
C GLU A 71 12.07 -7.42 12.52
N TYR A 72 12.17 -6.75 11.38
CA TYR A 72 11.13 -6.73 10.38
C TYR A 72 11.31 -7.88 9.40
N TYR A 73 10.21 -8.59 9.12
CA TYR A 73 10.21 -9.62 8.10
C TYR A 73 8.91 -9.59 7.31
N ILE A 74 9.02 -9.98 6.05
CA ILE A 74 7.90 -10.12 5.15
C ILE A 74 7.72 -11.61 4.88
N GLN A 75 6.62 -12.18 5.36
CA GLN A 75 6.36 -13.58 5.10
C GLN A 75 5.66 -13.73 3.75
N LEU A 76 6.31 -14.47 2.84
CA LEU A 76 5.80 -14.72 1.49
C LEU A 76 5.28 -16.16 1.42
N LEU A 77 3.97 -16.28 1.22
CA LEU A 77 3.31 -17.58 1.05
C LEU A 77 2.98 -17.76 -0.43
N LYS A 78 3.57 -18.80 -1.04
CA LYS A 78 3.33 -19.16 -2.45
C LYS A 78 2.07 -20.02 -2.62
N LYS A 79 1.70 -20.83 -1.62
CA LYS A 79 0.52 -21.70 -1.65
C LYS A 79 0.02 -22.03 -0.24
N GLU A 80 -1.31 -22.05 -0.05
CA GLU A 80 -1.97 -22.55 1.16
C GLU A 80 -1.51 -23.98 1.44
N ASN A 81 -1.08 -24.25 2.68
CA ASN A 81 -0.58 -25.55 3.18
C ASN A 81 0.89 -25.89 2.90
N VAL A 82 1.69 -24.99 2.33
CA VAL A 82 3.15 -25.14 2.34
C VAL A 82 3.72 -24.33 3.49
N THR A 83 4.70 -24.88 4.20
CA THR A 83 5.41 -24.17 5.27
C THR A 83 5.89 -22.83 4.71
N PRO A 84 5.46 -21.69 5.28
CA PRO A 84 5.83 -20.39 4.75
C PRO A 84 7.35 -20.26 4.67
N ARG A 85 7.86 -19.86 3.50
CA ARG A 85 9.23 -19.37 3.41
C ARG A 85 9.21 -17.94 3.92
N ARG A 86 9.83 -17.72 5.06
CA ARG A 86 10.03 -16.38 5.61
C ARG A 86 11.12 -15.70 4.78
N LEU A 87 10.76 -14.67 4.02
CA LEU A 87 11.76 -13.78 3.43
C LEU A 87 12.06 -12.69 4.44
N ILE A 88 13.25 -12.74 5.02
CA ILE A 88 13.69 -11.68 5.93
C ILE A 88 14.47 -10.67 5.09
N LEU A 89 13.85 -9.53 4.82
CA LEU A 89 14.53 -8.42 4.18
C LEU A 89 15.25 -7.60 5.25
N ASN A 90 16.58 -7.78 5.32
CA ASN A 90 17.45 -7.01 6.20
C ASN A 90 17.72 -5.61 5.61
N LEU A 91 16.67 -4.84 5.38
CA LEU A 91 16.76 -3.47 4.89
C LEU A 91 16.98 -2.48 6.05
N PRO A 92 17.84 -1.46 5.88
CA PRO A 92 18.01 -0.43 6.91
C PRO A 92 16.69 0.33 7.08
N ASN A 93 16.23 0.45 8.32
CA ASN A 93 15.01 1.23 8.59
C ASN A 93 15.26 2.72 8.35
N ILE A 94 16.43 3.25 8.73
CA ILE A 94 16.80 4.64 8.46
C ILE A 94 17.98 4.60 7.50
N PRO A 95 17.78 4.89 6.20
CA PRO A 95 18.85 4.89 5.23
C PRO A 95 19.85 6.01 5.55
N LYS A 96 21.14 5.68 5.56
CA LYS A 96 22.23 6.57 5.95
C LYS A 96 22.90 7.27 4.76
N ASN A 97 22.75 6.70 3.57
CA ASN A 97 23.39 7.16 2.35
C ASN A 97 22.58 6.73 1.12
N ILE A 98 22.99 7.23 -0.04
CA ILE A 98 22.32 6.96 -1.32
C ILE A 98 22.40 5.48 -1.71
N GLU A 99 23.48 4.78 -1.35
CA GLU A 99 23.63 3.34 -1.62
C GLU A 99 22.57 2.52 -0.90
N GLU A 100 22.31 2.80 0.38
CA GLU A 100 21.22 2.17 1.13
C GLU A 100 19.84 2.48 0.53
N MET A 101 19.62 3.71 0.01
CA MET A 101 18.39 4.07 -0.71
C MET A 101 18.21 3.23 -1.99
N LEU A 102 19.28 3.04 -2.77
CA LEU A 102 19.25 2.21 -3.98
C LEU A 102 18.91 0.75 -3.64
N ILE A 103 19.52 0.21 -2.59
CA ILE A 103 19.23 -1.16 -2.12
C ILE A 103 17.75 -1.29 -1.74
N ILE A 104 17.22 -0.33 -0.98
CA ILE A 104 15.80 -0.32 -0.61
C ILE A 104 14.92 -0.27 -1.88
N ARG A 105 15.16 0.69 -2.79
CA ARG A 105 14.40 0.83 -4.03
C ARG A 105 14.36 -0.49 -4.81
N PHE A 106 15.53 -1.05 -5.08
CA PHE A 106 15.69 -2.30 -5.82
C PHE A 106 14.84 -3.43 -5.22
N TRP A 107 14.93 -3.66 -3.91
CA TRP A 107 14.16 -4.73 -3.26
C TRP A 107 12.65 -4.50 -3.29
N LEU A 108 12.20 -3.25 -3.13
CA LEU A 108 10.77 -2.94 -3.21
C LEU A 108 10.24 -3.13 -4.64
N GLU A 109 11.02 -2.72 -5.63
CA GLU A 109 10.71 -2.89 -7.05
C GLU A 109 10.60 -4.36 -7.42
N GLU A 110 11.57 -5.18 -7.04
CA GLU A 110 11.52 -6.65 -7.23
C GLU A 110 10.29 -7.30 -6.57
N LEU A 111 9.96 -6.88 -5.35
CA LEU A 111 8.74 -7.33 -4.68
C LEU A 111 7.46 -6.93 -5.43
N SER A 112 7.44 -5.77 -6.09
CA SER A 112 6.29 -5.28 -6.85
C SER A 112 6.02 -6.08 -8.12
N PHE A 113 7.06 -6.66 -8.72
CA PHE A 113 6.92 -7.55 -9.89
C PHE A 113 6.45 -8.97 -9.52
N CYS A 114 6.36 -9.26 -8.23
CA CYS A 114 5.96 -10.58 -7.76
C CYS A 114 4.46 -10.62 -7.40
N ILE A 115 3.81 -11.75 -7.68
CA ILE A 115 2.43 -12.04 -7.25
C ILE A 115 2.48 -13.06 -6.13
N PHE A 116 1.96 -12.66 -4.97
CA PHE A 116 1.91 -13.51 -3.79
C PHE A 116 0.51 -14.02 -3.53
N GLU A 117 0.40 -15.21 -2.95
CA GLU A 117 -0.91 -15.67 -2.48
C GLU A 117 -1.25 -15.00 -1.15
N ASN A 118 -0.30 -14.96 -0.22
CA ASN A 118 -0.45 -14.21 1.01
C ASN A 118 0.79 -13.36 1.32
N PHE A 119 0.55 -12.12 1.72
CA PHE A 119 1.52 -11.26 2.40
C PHE A 119 1.16 -11.16 3.87
N GLU A 120 2.13 -11.37 4.75
CA GLU A 120 2.01 -10.96 6.15
C GLU A 120 2.98 -9.81 6.44
N PHE A 121 2.41 -8.66 6.78
CA PHE A 121 3.12 -7.47 7.21
C PHE A 121 3.04 -7.33 8.72
N GLN A 122 4.20 -7.36 9.37
CA GLN A 122 4.34 -6.86 10.75
C GLN A 122 4.56 -5.35 10.78
N VAL A 123 5.01 -4.81 9.66
CA VAL A 123 5.21 -3.38 9.43
C VAL A 123 4.77 -3.00 8.04
N LEU A 124 4.32 -1.77 7.91
CA LEU A 124 4.03 -1.16 6.62
C LEU A 124 5.17 -0.25 6.21
N PHE A 125 5.41 -0.18 4.91
CA PHE A 125 6.31 0.81 4.34
C PHE A 125 5.77 2.22 4.59
N ASN A 126 6.68 3.14 4.85
CA ASN A 126 6.37 4.55 5.04
C ASN A 126 6.00 5.15 3.68
N PRO A 127 4.75 5.60 3.48
CA PRO A 127 4.31 6.10 2.18
C PRO A 127 5.10 7.34 1.73
N GLU A 128 5.63 8.13 2.67
CA GLU A 128 6.49 9.28 2.33
C GLU A 128 7.79 8.82 1.66
N LEU A 129 8.44 7.79 2.21
CA LEU A 129 9.67 7.26 1.61
C LEU A 129 9.37 6.57 0.27
N ILE A 130 8.27 5.82 0.17
CA ILE A 130 7.87 5.17 -1.08
C ILE A 130 7.69 6.20 -2.20
N LYS A 131 6.99 7.31 -1.94
CA LYS A 131 6.82 8.39 -2.93
C LYS A 131 8.15 8.99 -3.39
N LEU A 132 9.09 9.14 -2.46
CA LEU A 132 10.43 9.65 -2.76
C LEU A 132 11.26 8.67 -3.60
N LEU A 133 11.12 7.37 -3.37
CA LEU A 133 11.85 6.33 -4.11
C LEU A 133 11.35 6.14 -5.54
N PHE A 134 10.05 6.37 -5.77
CA PHE A 134 9.37 6.07 -7.03
C PHE A 134 8.75 7.27 -7.76
N GLU A 135 9.12 8.50 -7.37
CA GLU A 135 8.73 9.75 -8.07
C GLU A 135 7.21 9.90 -8.24
N GLU A 136 6.44 9.69 -7.16
CA GLU A 136 4.96 9.65 -7.14
C GLU A 136 4.32 8.49 -7.94
N ASN A 137 5.09 7.64 -8.61
CA ASN A 137 4.53 6.42 -9.21
C ASN A 137 4.17 5.43 -8.11
N PRO A 138 2.91 4.99 -8.02
CA PRO A 138 2.48 4.07 -6.99
C PRO A 138 3.14 2.70 -7.23
N ILE A 139 3.93 2.24 -6.27
CA ILE A 139 4.37 0.86 -6.24
C ILE A 139 3.21 -0.01 -5.78
N ASN A 140 2.92 -1.05 -6.55
CA ASN A 140 1.77 -1.91 -6.31
C ASN A 140 2.26 -3.30 -5.89
N PHE A 141 2.08 -3.66 -4.62
CA PHE A 141 2.38 -5.03 -4.19
C PHE A 141 1.20 -5.94 -4.50
N HIS A 142 1.40 -6.89 -5.41
CA HIS A 142 0.35 -7.79 -5.88
C HIS A 142 0.17 -8.98 -4.94
N SER A 143 -1.01 -9.13 -4.36
CA SER A 143 -1.34 -10.32 -3.57
C SER A 143 -2.81 -10.70 -3.57
N GLN A 144 -3.10 -11.99 -3.41
CA GLN A 144 -4.48 -12.40 -3.17
C GLN A 144 -4.96 -11.96 -1.79
N LYS A 145 -4.12 -12.13 -0.76
CA LYS A 145 -4.48 -11.91 0.64
C LYS A 145 -3.38 -11.13 1.35
N VAL A 146 -3.77 -10.16 2.18
CA VAL A 146 -2.81 -9.45 3.02
C VAL A 146 -3.25 -9.53 4.47
N PHE A 147 -2.30 -9.85 5.33
CA PHE A 147 -2.46 -9.89 6.77
C PHE A 147 -1.54 -8.82 7.36
N ILE A 148 -2.12 -7.82 8.01
CA ILE A 148 -1.39 -6.74 8.66
C ILE A 148 -1.56 -6.95 10.15
N LYS A 149 -0.48 -7.29 10.85
CA LYS A 149 -0.45 -7.35 12.31
C LYS A 149 0.16 -6.05 12.81
N PHE A 150 -0.65 -5.23 13.45
CA PHE A 150 -0.27 -3.88 13.81
C PHE A 150 -0.57 -3.62 15.29
N LYS A 151 0.41 -3.11 16.04
CA LYS A 151 0.24 -2.76 17.47
C LYS A 151 0.19 -1.25 17.73
N ASN A 152 0.32 -0.43 16.70
CA ASN A 152 0.45 1.03 16.83
C ASN A 152 -0.93 1.71 16.71
N LYS A 153 -1.13 2.83 17.40
CA LYS A 153 -2.40 3.54 17.53
C LYS A 153 -2.86 4.24 16.24
N ASN A 154 -1.97 4.52 15.28
CA ASN A 154 -2.31 5.30 14.09
C ASN A 154 -2.96 4.46 12.98
N VAL A 155 -4.20 4.01 13.20
CA VAL A 155 -4.99 3.18 12.28
C VAL A 155 -5.16 3.85 10.91
N LYS A 156 -5.37 5.17 10.89
CA LYS A 156 -5.61 5.94 9.67
C LYS A 156 -4.44 5.86 8.69
N LYS A 157 -3.22 6.11 9.17
CA LYS A 157 -2.01 6.10 8.32
C LYS A 157 -1.75 4.71 7.75
N VAL A 158 -2.02 3.66 8.53
CA VAL A 158 -1.91 2.26 8.10
C VAL A 158 -2.89 1.95 6.99
N LEU A 159 -4.16 2.29 7.20
CA LEU A 159 -5.19 2.00 6.23
C LEU A 159 -4.93 2.74 4.92
N ASN A 160 -4.60 4.03 4.99
CA ASN A 160 -4.27 4.81 3.80
C ASN A 160 -3.06 4.20 3.07
N SER A 161 -1.97 3.89 3.79
CA SER A 161 -0.79 3.25 3.17
C SER A 161 -1.12 1.90 2.52
N ALA A 162 -1.96 1.08 3.16
CA ALA A 162 -2.40 -0.19 2.60
C ALA A 162 -3.27 -0.01 1.35
N MET A 163 -4.16 0.98 1.34
CA MET A 163 -5.05 1.26 0.21
C MET A 163 -4.31 1.90 -0.98
N ASP A 164 -3.29 2.71 -0.70
CA ASP A 164 -2.53 3.43 -1.71
C ASP A 164 -1.45 2.55 -2.38
N ASN A 165 -0.87 1.59 -1.66
CA ASN A 165 0.31 0.82 -2.12
C ASN A 165 0.07 -0.69 -2.32
N LEU A 166 -1.09 -1.25 -1.95
CA LEU A 166 -1.35 -2.69 -2.08
C LEU A 166 -2.42 -3.00 -3.14
N MET A 167 -2.07 -3.87 -4.07
CA MET A 167 -3.00 -4.45 -5.04
C MET A 167 -3.52 -5.80 -4.54
N VAL A 168 -4.65 -5.77 -3.84
CA VAL A 168 -5.20 -6.93 -3.15
C VAL A 168 -6.42 -7.52 -3.86
N TYR A 169 -6.29 -8.74 -4.36
CA TYR A 169 -7.32 -9.38 -5.21
C TYR A 169 -8.46 -10.05 -4.44
N LYS A 170 -8.27 -10.44 -3.17
CA LYS A 170 -9.32 -11.09 -2.36
C LYS A 170 -9.66 -10.29 -1.11
N TYR A 171 -8.74 -10.21 -0.15
CA TYR A 171 -9.04 -9.52 1.11
C TYR A 171 -7.79 -9.06 1.87
N VAL A 172 -7.98 -8.02 2.69
CA VAL A 172 -7.05 -7.58 3.73
C VAL A 172 -7.63 -7.89 5.10
N ILE A 173 -6.80 -8.45 5.98
CA ILE A 173 -7.07 -8.61 7.40
C ILE A 173 -6.09 -7.72 8.16
N ILE A 174 -6.61 -6.84 9.00
CA ILE A 174 -5.84 -5.98 9.89
C ILE A 174 -6.17 -6.37 11.32
N ASN A 175 -5.18 -6.87 12.05
CA ASN A 175 -5.31 -7.24 13.45
C ASN A 175 -4.60 -6.17 14.29
N PHE A 176 -5.33 -5.52 15.18
CA PHE A 176 -4.82 -4.40 15.96
C PHE A 176 -4.23 -4.79 17.33
N GLY A 177 -4.38 -6.04 17.77
CA GLY A 177 -3.87 -6.47 19.07
C GLY A 177 -4.40 -5.62 20.23
N GLU A 178 -5.73 -5.39 20.27
CA GLU A 178 -6.45 -4.69 21.33
C GLU A 178 -6.15 -3.18 21.44
N ILE A 179 -6.27 -2.44 20.33
CA ILE A 179 -6.27 -0.96 20.39
C ILE A 179 -7.64 -0.47 20.89
N TRP A 180 -7.59 0.35 21.95
CA TRP A 180 -8.77 0.85 22.68
C TRP A 180 -9.34 2.17 22.16
N ASN A 181 -8.65 2.86 21.24
CA ASN A 181 -9.09 4.18 20.76
C ASN A 181 -9.55 4.12 19.30
N ASN A 182 -10.76 4.65 19.05
CA ASN A 182 -11.42 4.66 17.73
C ASN A 182 -11.31 6.03 17.01
N GLU A 183 -10.63 7.01 17.60
CA GLU A 183 -10.61 8.40 17.09
C GLU A 183 -10.06 8.53 15.66
N ASP A 184 -9.28 7.53 15.21
CA ASP A 184 -8.60 7.59 13.91
C ASP A 184 -9.26 6.74 12.80
N TYR A 185 -10.31 5.96 13.08
CA TYR A 185 -11.00 5.23 12.01
C TYR A 185 -11.95 6.17 11.27
N ASN A 186 -11.62 6.46 10.01
CA ASN A 186 -12.44 7.33 9.18
C ASN A 186 -12.84 6.61 7.87
N GLU A 187 -14.14 6.33 7.76
CA GLU A 187 -14.77 5.73 6.58
C GLU A 187 -14.75 6.64 5.35
N GLU A 188 -14.46 7.93 5.56
CA GLU A 188 -14.33 8.93 4.51
C GLU A 188 -13.42 8.45 3.38
N HIS A 189 -12.32 7.73 3.67
CA HIS A 189 -11.44 7.23 2.62
C HIS A 189 -12.14 6.21 1.70
N ILE A 190 -13.05 5.38 2.21
CA ILE A 190 -13.80 4.39 1.41
C ILE A 190 -14.88 5.09 0.57
N GLU A 191 -15.51 6.13 1.13
CA GLU A 191 -16.55 6.91 0.46
C GLU A 191 -16.02 7.84 -0.61
N THR A 192 -14.84 8.41 -0.40
CA THR A 192 -14.25 9.46 -1.24
C THR A 192 -13.17 8.94 -2.18
N SER A 193 -12.68 7.71 -2.00
CA SER A 193 -11.68 7.15 -2.90
C SER A 193 -12.19 7.13 -4.35
N THR A 194 -11.32 7.63 -5.25
CA THR A 194 -11.54 7.70 -6.70
C THR A 194 -10.86 6.55 -7.44
N ASN A 195 -9.97 5.80 -6.77
CA ASN A 195 -9.22 4.69 -7.36
C ASN A 195 -10.01 3.38 -7.27
N PHE A 196 -11.06 3.25 -8.09
CA PHE A 196 -11.99 2.13 -8.03
C PHE A 196 -11.41 0.78 -8.48
N SER A 197 -10.36 0.79 -9.32
CA SER A 197 -9.67 -0.40 -9.82
C SER A 197 -8.87 -1.09 -8.72
N ASN A 198 -8.30 -0.31 -7.80
CA ASN A 198 -7.45 -0.81 -6.73
C ASN A 198 -8.22 -1.04 -5.42
N MET A 199 -9.54 -0.81 -5.42
CA MET A 199 -10.36 -1.02 -4.25
C MET A 199 -10.38 -2.48 -3.81
N ILE A 200 -9.90 -2.70 -2.60
CA ILE A 200 -9.82 -3.99 -1.93
C ILE A 200 -11.24 -4.60 -1.81
N PRO A 201 -11.46 -5.83 -2.32
CA PRO A 201 -12.81 -6.41 -2.33
C PRO A 201 -13.38 -6.65 -0.94
N LYS A 202 -12.52 -6.92 0.04
CA LYS A 202 -12.90 -7.14 1.43
C LYS A 202 -11.80 -6.69 2.39
N ILE A 203 -12.14 -5.85 3.36
CA ILE A 203 -11.27 -5.43 4.46
C ILE A 203 -11.89 -5.96 5.75
N THR A 204 -11.07 -6.53 6.62
CA THR A 204 -11.52 -7.01 7.92
C THR A 204 -10.61 -6.48 9.00
N PHE A 205 -11.19 -5.74 9.93
CA PHE A 205 -10.54 -5.31 11.16
C PHE A 205 -10.92 -6.30 12.26
N ASN A 206 -9.94 -7.02 12.81
CA ASN A 206 -10.15 -7.92 13.94
C ASN A 206 -9.45 -7.38 15.18
N GLU A 207 -9.84 -7.91 16.35
CA GLU A 207 -9.18 -7.62 17.63
C GLU A 207 -9.19 -6.11 17.95
N ILE A 208 -10.25 -5.43 17.53
CA ILE A 208 -10.52 -4.04 17.89
C ILE A 208 -11.31 -3.97 19.19
N CYS A 209 -11.19 -2.85 19.89
CA CYS A 209 -12.00 -2.52 21.06
C CYS A 209 -12.52 -1.09 20.89
N TRP A 210 -13.30 -0.88 19.83
CA TRP A 210 -13.77 0.44 19.45
C TRP A 210 -15.10 0.76 20.12
N ASP A 211 -15.19 1.95 20.72
CA ASP A 211 -16.48 2.53 21.09
C ASP A 211 -17.32 2.77 19.83
N ARG A 212 -18.65 2.80 20.00
CA ARG A 212 -19.64 2.88 18.90
C ARG A 212 -19.13 3.74 17.75
N SER A 213 -18.74 3.12 16.64
CA SER A 213 -18.21 3.85 15.50
C SER A 213 -19.31 4.69 14.89
N LYS A 214 -19.08 6.01 14.83
CA LYS A 214 -19.94 6.91 14.06
C LYS A 214 -19.65 6.62 12.59
N LEU A 215 -20.53 5.83 11.98
CA LEU A 215 -20.52 5.69 10.53
C LEU A 215 -20.96 7.02 9.92
N SER A 216 -20.66 7.19 8.64
CA SER A 216 -21.25 8.25 7.84
C SER A 216 -22.77 8.25 7.93
N GLU A 217 -23.37 9.43 7.91
CA GLU A 217 -24.82 9.62 7.90
C GLU A 217 -25.46 9.02 6.64
N ARG A 218 -24.66 8.79 5.59
CA ARG A 218 -25.08 8.12 4.35
C ARG A 218 -25.12 6.59 4.47
N ALA A 219 -24.59 6.02 5.56
CA ALA A 219 -24.61 4.59 5.80
C ALA A 219 -26.02 4.15 6.22
N GLU A 220 -26.67 3.37 5.38
CA GLU A 220 -28.03 2.86 5.63
C GLU A 220 -27.95 1.59 6.46
N ASN A 221 -28.63 1.55 7.62
CA ASN A 221 -28.72 0.31 8.41
C ASN A 221 -29.70 -0.65 7.72
N ILE A 222 -29.19 -1.78 7.21
CA ILE A 222 -30.00 -2.79 6.52
C ILE A 222 -30.50 -3.85 7.51
N LYS A 223 -29.70 -4.17 8.53
CA LYS A 223 -30.00 -5.26 9.45
C LYS A 223 -29.27 -5.08 10.77
N SER A 224 -29.99 -5.32 11.86
CA SER A 224 -29.41 -5.49 13.20
C SER A 224 -29.87 -6.83 13.78
N ALA A 225 -29.11 -7.34 14.76
CA ALA A 225 -29.52 -8.50 15.55
C ALA A 225 -29.33 -8.24 17.04
N ILE A 226 -30.36 -8.54 17.82
CA ILE A 226 -30.39 -8.42 19.27
C ILE A 226 -30.45 -9.82 19.86
N LYS A 227 -29.63 -10.09 20.88
CA LYS A 227 -29.65 -11.32 21.67
C LYS A 227 -29.65 -10.94 23.14
N ASP A 228 -30.58 -11.48 23.92
CA ASP A 228 -30.72 -11.21 25.37
C ASP A 228 -30.84 -9.71 25.69
N GLY A 229 -31.56 -8.97 24.85
CA GLY A 229 -31.70 -7.51 24.95
C GLY A 229 -30.47 -6.71 24.55
N LYS A 230 -29.39 -7.36 24.10
CA LYS A 230 -28.13 -6.72 23.70
C LYS A 230 -27.91 -6.79 22.19
N LEU A 231 -27.46 -5.69 21.61
CA LEU A 231 -27.10 -5.61 20.20
C LEU A 231 -25.77 -6.33 19.96
N ILE A 232 -25.78 -7.39 19.14
CA ILE A 232 -24.60 -8.22 18.87
C ILE A 232 -24.04 -8.02 17.45
N PHE A 233 -24.85 -7.45 16.56
CA PHE A 233 -24.54 -7.34 15.14
C PHE A 233 -25.29 -6.19 14.50
N GLU A 234 -24.60 -5.47 13.63
CA GLU A 234 -25.19 -4.48 12.72
C GLU A 234 -24.60 -4.63 11.33
N LYS A 235 -25.42 -4.37 10.32
CA LYS A 235 -25.04 -4.38 8.91
C LYS A 235 -25.56 -3.13 8.23
N TYR A 236 -24.65 -2.45 7.56
CA TYR A 236 -24.91 -1.23 6.82
C TYR A 236 -24.59 -1.38 5.35
N GLN A 237 -25.24 -0.55 4.54
CA GLN A 237 -24.86 -0.28 3.16
C GLN A 237 -24.29 1.11 3.05
N LEU A 238 -23.24 1.27 2.25
CA LEU A 238 -22.66 2.56 1.96
C LEU A 238 -22.34 2.66 0.49
N SER A 239 -22.72 3.77 -0.14
CA SER A 239 -22.42 4.03 -1.56
C SER A 239 -21.26 5.01 -1.66
N ASN A 240 -20.30 4.76 -2.56
CA ASN A 240 -19.24 5.72 -2.82
C ASN A 240 -19.83 7.05 -3.34
N ILE A 241 -19.27 8.19 -2.91
CA ILE A 241 -19.76 9.53 -3.27
C ILE A 241 -19.52 9.81 -4.75
N ASN A 242 -18.36 9.42 -5.24
CA ASN A 242 -17.92 9.68 -6.62
C ASN A 242 -18.48 8.67 -7.62
N ASN A 243 -18.91 7.48 -7.17
CA ASN A 243 -19.54 6.47 -8.00
C ASN A 243 -20.58 5.64 -7.24
N PRO A 244 -21.87 6.07 -7.25
CA PRO A 244 -22.94 5.38 -6.52
C PRO A 244 -23.22 3.93 -6.95
N LYS A 245 -22.71 3.48 -8.11
CA LYS A 245 -22.79 2.08 -8.54
C LYS A 245 -21.87 1.18 -7.71
N ILE A 246 -20.86 1.75 -7.07
CA ILE A 246 -19.97 1.03 -6.17
C ILE A 246 -20.53 1.16 -4.75
N LYS A 247 -20.99 0.03 -4.22
CA LYS A 247 -21.57 -0.09 -2.89
C LYS A 247 -20.69 -0.98 -2.02
N PHE A 248 -20.77 -0.76 -0.72
CA PHE A 248 -20.10 -1.53 0.31
C PHE A 248 -21.10 -2.03 1.34
N SER A 249 -20.90 -3.26 1.79
CA SER A 249 -21.52 -3.82 2.98
C SER A 249 -20.55 -3.66 4.14
N ILE A 250 -21.00 -3.03 5.23
CA ILE A 250 -20.22 -2.88 6.46
C ILE A 250 -20.89 -3.72 7.54
N ASN A 251 -20.24 -4.77 8.00
CA ASN A 251 -20.74 -5.66 9.05
C ASN A 251 -19.96 -5.40 10.34
N LYS A 252 -20.66 -5.06 11.43
CA LYS A 252 -20.10 -4.91 12.77
C LYS A 252 -20.45 -6.10 13.63
N LYS A 253 -19.48 -6.62 14.37
CA LYS A 253 -19.70 -7.55 15.47
C LYS A 253 -19.47 -6.81 16.78
N ILE A 254 -20.45 -6.90 17.67
CA ILE A 254 -20.51 -6.10 18.90
C ILE A 254 -20.49 -7.06 20.10
N ARG A 255 -19.73 -6.71 21.13
CA ARG A 255 -19.69 -7.41 22.43
C ARG A 255 -20.87 -7.01 23.30
N ASP A 256 -21.08 -7.79 24.36
CA ASP A 256 -22.12 -7.54 25.36
C ASP A 256 -22.01 -6.20 26.09
N ASP A 257 -20.83 -5.56 26.09
CA ASP A 257 -20.59 -4.22 26.64
C ASP A 257 -20.85 -3.09 25.63
N GLY A 258 -21.30 -3.44 24.40
CA GLY A 258 -21.57 -2.50 23.33
C GLY A 258 -20.36 -2.12 22.49
N ARG A 259 -19.16 -2.64 22.79
CA ARG A 259 -17.95 -2.34 22.01
C ARG A 259 -17.88 -3.17 20.74
N ILE A 260 -17.33 -2.58 19.69
CA ILE A 260 -17.12 -3.26 18.40
C ILE A 260 -15.82 -4.05 18.48
N ILE A 261 -15.90 -5.35 18.16
CA ILE A 261 -14.75 -6.27 18.15
C ILE A 261 -14.29 -6.68 16.76
N LYS A 262 -15.14 -6.47 15.76
CA LYS A 262 -14.84 -6.79 14.38
C LYS A 262 -15.64 -5.91 13.45
N ILE A 263 -14.98 -5.39 12.43
CA ILE A 263 -15.61 -4.73 11.29
C ILE A 263 -15.19 -5.46 10.03
N GLU A 264 -16.15 -5.81 9.19
CA GLU A 264 -15.92 -6.34 7.86
C GLU A 264 -16.55 -5.41 6.84
N ILE A 265 -15.73 -4.89 5.94
CA ILE A 265 -16.16 -4.06 4.82
C ILE A 265 -16.00 -4.89 3.56
N LYS A 266 -17.05 -5.02 2.77
CA LYS A 266 -17.05 -5.83 1.56
C LYS A 266 -17.64 -5.03 0.41
N LYS A 267 -16.91 -4.91 -0.69
CA LYS A 267 -17.44 -4.38 -1.95
C LYS A 267 -18.55 -5.32 -2.45
N ILE A 268 -19.72 -4.75 -2.74
CA ILE A 268 -20.88 -5.48 -3.26
C ILE A 268 -21.22 -4.94 -4.66
N ARG A 269 -21.74 -5.81 -5.52
CA ARG A 269 -22.23 -5.38 -6.84
C ARG A 269 -23.53 -4.61 -6.62
N GLY A 270 -23.57 -3.37 -7.11
CA GLY A 270 -24.68 -2.45 -6.94
C GLY A 270 -25.83 -2.71 -7.89
#